data_AF-A0AAQ2JIY0-F1
#
_entry.id   AF-A0AAQ2JIY0-F1
#
_cell.length_a   1.000
_cell.length_b   1.000
_cell.length_c   1.000
_cell.angle_alpha   90.00
_cell.angle_beta   90.00
_cell.angle_gamma   90.00
#
_symmetry.space_group_name_H-M   'P 1'
#
loop_
_entity.id
_entity.type
_entity.pdbx_description
1 polymer ?
#
loop_
_entity_poly.entity_id
_entity_poly.type
_entity_poly.pdbx_seq_one_letter_code
_entity_poly.pdbx_strand_id
1 'polypeptide(L)'
;MKVEFLTGNAIERAIGRLITEHNEFHWAIAWGTSTSLTKKLLSHSSKISAVTFGLAFAQTDPDLVDSLVGLDGCYVVTEFPGGTYHPKVYGFRSRRQAAAIVGSANFTRGGLGQNHEASVLITGSVDDKVLADVFSFTERSAKLGKSVTRELALRYRAGWKLTARKPRLPRNPINEVSLPNLKGLTSPLVELDWAGYVSAVRRSSYHDMDGSLELLRIAQTWLSAARSFHELSLLKRKALGGVIGQWEKAGDSELNRDWGWFGSMSGAGDFKNRLSENDRSLARAIDSIPQKGDVTKEQFKRFVRLFIKAFANSHRVGGVSTATRLLAMKRPDVFLCISNPNIDAAATEMGFAKSTLTLDNYWDRVVEVIRASDWYNTDKPETDEGQLWECRAAMLDAIFYRPKIP
;
A
#
# COMPACT_ATOMS: atom_id res chain seq x y z
N MET A 1 -20.02 -43.35 -18.49
CA MET A 1 -19.61 -42.10 -17.82
C MET A 1 -20.83 -41.37 -17.24
N LYS A 2 -20.73 -40.82 -16.02
CA LYS A 2 -21.75 -39.99 -15.35
C LYS A 2 -21.12 -38.66 -14.93
N VAL A 3 -21.87 -37.56 -15.05
CA VAL A 3 -21.43 -36.20 -14.69
C VAL A 3 -22.41 -35.58 -13.69
N GLU A 4 -21.90 -34.91 -12.67
CA GLU A 4 -22.67 -34.22 -11.63
C GLU A 4 -22.08 -32.83 -11.38
N PHE A 5 -22.94 -31.82 -11.25
CA PHE A 5 -22.52 -30.46 -10.90
C PHE A 5 -22.45 -30.29 -9.38
N LEU A 6 -21.35 -29.75 -8.87
CA LEU A 6 -21.08 -29.58 -7.45
C LEU A 6 -20.82 -28.10 -7.12
N THR A 7 -21.32 -27.68 -5.95
CA THR A 7 -21.11 -26.33 -5.40
C THR A 7 -20.83 -26.38 -3.90
N GLY A 8 -20.06 -25.40 -3.41
CA GLY A 8 -19.74 -25.23 -1.99
C GLY A 8 -19.33 -26.53 -1.29
N ASN A 9 -19.95 -26.81 -0.14
CA ASN A 9 -19.64 -28.00 0.69
C ASN A 9 -19.88 -29.35 -0.02
N ALA A 10 -20.62 -29.40 -1.14
CA ALA A 10 -20.79 -30.65 -1.89
C ALA A 10 -19.46 -31.13 -2.50
N ILE A 11 -18.57 -30.19 -2.84
CA ILE A 11 -17.23 -30.48 -3.36
C ILE A 11 -16.38 -31.15 -2.28
N GLU A 12 -16.34 -30.59 -1.08
CA GLU A 12 -15.60 -31.17 0.06
C GLU A 12 -16.06 -32.60 0.38
N ARG A 13 -17.38 -32.81 0.45
CA ARG A 13 -17.96 -34.14 0.69
C ARG A 13 -17.61 -35.13 -0.41
N ALA A 14 -17.64 -34.71 -1.67
CA ALA A 14 -17.30 -35.56 -2.80
C ALA A 14 -15.82 -35.96 -2.77
N ILE A 15 -14.89 -35.03 -2.56
CA ILE A 15 -13.46 -35.34 -2.39
C ILE A 15 -13.26 -36.29 -1.22
N GLY A 16 -13.87 -36.01 -0.07
CA GLY A 16 -13.77 -36.86 1.12
C GLY A 16 -14.26 -38.28 0.87
N ARG A 17 -15.36 -38.45 0.12
CA ARG A 17 -15.86 -39.76 -0.29
C ARG A 17 -14.88 -40.48 -1.22
N LEU A 18 -14.38 -39.80 -2.26
CA LEU A 18 -13.47 -40.40 -3.26
C LEU A 18 -12.10 -40.81 -2.67
N ILE A 19 -11.59 -40.08 -1.67
CA ILE A 19 -10.39 -40.51 -0.90
C ILE A 19 -10.60 -41.89 -0.26
N THR A 20 -11.81 -42.15 0.25
CA THR A 20 -12.14 -43.44 0.86
C THR A 20 -12.33 -44.53 -0.19
N GLU A 21 -13.07 -44.23 -1.27
CA GLU A 21 -13.51 -45.20 -2.27
C GLU A 21 -12.42 -45.64 -3.27
N HIS A 22 -11.39 -44.83 -3.50
CA HIS A 22 -10.39 -45.11 -4.54
C HIS A 22 -9.00 -45.42 -3.98
N ASN A 23 -8.16 -46.07 -4.77
CA ASN A 23 -6.86 -46.62 -4.36
C ASN A 23 -5.66 -45.76 -4.78
N GLU A 24 -5.87 -44.82 -5.70
CA GLU A 24 -4.81 -43.94 -6.20
C GLU A 24 -5.30 -42.50 -6.34
N PHE A 25 -4.48 -41.54 -5.92
CA PHE A 25 -4.76 -40.11 -5.99
C PHE A 25 -3.83 -39.41 -6.97
N HIS A 26 -4.43 -38.65 -7.89
CA HIS A 26 -3.78 -37.97 -9.00
C HIS A 26 -4.30 -36.54 -9.08
N TRP A 27 -3.67 -35.60 -8.36
CA TRP A 27 -4.16 -34.24 -8.17
C TRP A 27 -3.19 -33.18 -8.71
N ALA A 28 -3.76 -32.10 -9.22
CA ALA A 28 -3.04 -30.91 -9.63
C ALA A 28 -3.81 -29.68 -9.12
N ILE A 29 -3.33 -29.10 -8.01
CA ILE A 29 -4.05 -28.06 -7.25
C ILE A 29 -3.18 -26.82 -7.07
N ALA A 30 -3.73 -25.64 -7.36
CA ALA A 30 -2.99 -24.40 -7.24
C ALA A 30 -2.59 -24.13 -5.79
N TRP A 31 -3.55 -24.20 -4.87
CA TRP A 31 -3.33 -23.88 -3.46
C TRP A 31 -4.01 -24.87 -2.52
N GLY A 32 -3.39 -25.11 -1.36
CA GLY A 32 -3.95 -25.97 -0.32
C GLY A 32 -3.78 -25.39 1.09
N THR A 33 -4.73 -25.66 1.99
CA THR A 33 -4.61 -25.31 3.42
C THR A 33 -4.71 -26.55 4.31
N SER A 34 -4.16 -26.49 5.53
CA SER A 34 -4.35 -27.56 6.51
C SER A 34 -5.79 -27.59 7.01
N THR A 35 -6.53 -28.66 6.69
CA THR A 35 -7.94 -28.88 7.02
C THR A 35 -8.19 -30.30 7.57
N SER A 36 -9.42 -30.60 7.97
CA SER A 36 -9.85 -31.98 8.28
C SER A 36 -9.64 -32.92 7.10
N LEU A 37 -9.88 -32.44 5.87
CA LEU A 37 -9.68 -33.21 4.65
C LEU A 37 -8.21 -33.48 4.36
N THR A 38 -7.31 -32.56 4.74
CA THR A 38 -5.86 -32.80 4.72
C THR A 38 -5.49 -33.98 5.61
N LYS A 39 -6.02 -34.03 6.84
CA LYS A 39 -5.79 -35.18 7.74
C LYS A 39 -6.28 -36.48 7.12
N LYS A 40 -7.43 -36.45 6.43
CA LYS A 40 -7.99 -37.61 5.73
C LYS A 40 -7.14 -38.06 4.54
N LEU A 41 -6.60 -37.12 3.76
CA LEU A 41 -5.64 -37.41 2.69
C LEU A 41 -4.39 -38.09 3.27
N LEU A 42 -3.80 -37.51 4.31
CA LEU A 42 -2.57 -38.00 4.93
C LEU A 42 -2.76 -39.36 5.61
N SER A 43 -3.94 -39.66 6.18
CA SER A 43 -4.25 -40.99 6.72
C SER A 43 -4.34 -42.08 5.64
N HIS A 44 -4.32 -41.69 4.36
CA HIS A 44 -4.32 -42.56 3.19
C HIS A 44 -3.10 -42.28 2.30
N SER A 45 -1.99 -41.83 2.87
CA SER A 45 -0.80 -41.41 2.12
C SER A 45 -0.25 -42.49 1.19
N SER A 46 -0.40 -43.78 1.52
CA SER A 46 -0.01 -44.92 0.66
C SER A 46 -0.77 -44.99 -0.68
N LYS A 47 -1.89 -44.26 -0.81
CA LYS A 47 -2.67 -44.13 -2.04
C LYS A 47 -2.26 -42.94 -2.89
N ILE A 48 -1.33 -42.09 -2.42
CA ILE A 48 -0.87 -40.94 -3.20
C ILE A 48 0.02 -41.43 -4.34
N SER A 49 -0.36 -41.10 -5.57
CA SER A 49 0.43 -41.43 -6.77
C SER A 49 1.08 -40.19 -7.38
N ALA A 50 0.30 -39.11 -7.51
CA ALA A 50 0.79 -37.84 -8.04
C ALA A 50 -0.08 -36.69 -7.50
N VAL A 51 0.27 -36.13 -6.35
CA VAL A 51 -0.45 -35.00 -5.75
C VAL A 51 0.46 -33.77 -5.73
N THR A 52 0.08 -32.75 -6.50
CA THR A 52 0.87 -31.53 -6.68
C THR A 52 0.15 -30.30 -6.16
N PHE A 53 0.85 -29.49 -5.35
CA PHE A 53 0.39 -28.16 -4.89
C PHE A 53 1.26 -27.02 -5.43
N GLY A 54 0.68 -25.89 -5.81
CA GLY A 54 1.44 -24.66 -6.10
C GLY A 54 1.79 -23.86 -4.85
N LEU A 55 2.88 -23.09 -4.89
CA LEU A 55 3.32 -22.24 -3.78
C LEU A 55 3.20 -20.74 -4.04
N ALA A 56 2.76 -20.35 -5.24
CA ALA A 56 2.62 -18.96 -5.66
C ALA A 56 1.75 -18.13 -4.70
N PHE A 57 2.11 -16.84 -4.55
CA PHE A 57 1.43 -15.85 -3.69
C PHE A 57 1.34 -16.20 -2.21
N ALA A 58 2.12 -17.19 -1.74
CA ALA A 58 2.06 -17.67 -0.36
C ALA A 58 0.63 -18.09 0.08
N GLN A 59 -0.19 -18.60 -0.86
CA GLN A 59 -1.57 -19.01 -0.61
C GLN A 59 -1.68 -20.44 -0.05
N THR A 60 -0.68 -21.28 -0.31
CA THR A 60 -0.59 -22.61 0.30
C THR A 60 -0.11 -22.49 1.74
N ASP A 61 -0.81 -23.16 2.65
CA ASP A 61 -0.48 -23.17 4.08
C ASP A 61 0.87 -23.88 4.31
N PRO A 62 1.85 -23.26 4.99
CA PRO A 62 3.11 -23.93 5.29
C PRO A 62 2.92 -25.18 6.15
N ASP A 63 1.86 -25.29 6.95
CA ASP A 63 1.57 -26.52 7.73
C ASP A 63 1.17 -27.69 6.81
N LEU A 64 0.49 -27.40 5.68
CA LEU A 64 0.24 -28.42 4.66
C LEU A 64 1.57 -28.85 4.04
N VAL A 65 2.43 -27.92 3.63
CA VAL A 65 3.73 -28.25 3.01
C VAL A 65 4.60 -29.11 3.95
N ASP A 66 4.67 -28.75 5.23
CA ASP A 66 5.42 -29.53 6.23
C ASP A 66 4.89 -30.97 6.36
N SER A 67 3.56 -31.16 6.25
CA SER A 67 2.95 -32.48 6.34
C SER A 67 3.23 -33.39 5.13
N LEU A 68 3.71 -32.84 4.02
CA LEU A 68 4.06 -33.57 2.80
C LEU A 68 5.54 -33.98 2.76
N VAL A 69 6.36 -33.53 3.72
CA VAL A 69 7.80 -33.78 3.71
C VAL A 69 8.09 -35.28 3.73
N GLY A 70 8.83 -35.74 2.71
CA GLY A 70 9.25 -37.14 2.59
C GLY A 70 8.15 -38.12 2.17
N LEU A 71 6.95 -37.64 1.80
CA LEU A 71 5.92 -38.51 1.21
C LEU A 71 6.16 -38.72 -0.28
N ASP A 72 6.19 -39.98 -0.70
CA ASP A 72 6.29 -40.34 -2.12
C ASP A 72 5.05 -39.87 -2.89
N GLY A 73 5.25 -39.46 -4.15
CA GLY A 73 4.18 -38.97 -5.02
C GLY A 73 3.63 -37.58 -4.65
N CYS A 74 4.20 -36.88 -3.66
CA CYS A 74 3.84 -35.51 -3.30
C CYS A 74 4.83 -34.50 -3.89
N TYR A 75 4.30 -33.47 -4.54
CA TYR A 75 5.10 -32.45 -5.22
C TYR A 75 4.62 -31.03 -4.92
N VAL A 76 5.54 -30.08 -5.02
CA VAL A 76 5.24 -28.65 -4.95
C VAL A 76 5.84 -27.88 -6.12
N VAL A 77 5.04 -27.02 -6.75
CA VAL A 77 5.49 -26.13 -7.82
C VAL A 77 5.91 -24.80 -7.20
N THR A 78 7.22 -24.53 -7.19
CA THR A 78 7.80 -23.30 -6.64
C THR A 78 7.79 -22.15 -7.63
N GLU A 79 7.91 -22.45 -8.92
CA GLU A 79 8.04 -21.49 -10.02
C GLU A 79 7.29 -22.01 -11.25
N PHE A 80 6.67 -21.10 -12.01
CA PHE A 80 5.96 -21.44 -13.24
C PHE A 80 6.18 -20.33 -14.29
N PRO A 81 7.05 -20.54 -15.28
CA PRO A 81 7.41 -19.50 -16.25
C PRO A 81 6.20 -18.97 -17.03
N GLY A 82 6.14 -17.65 -17.23
CA GLY A 82 5.10 -17.02 -18.05
C GLY A 82 3.70 -16.96 -17.42
N GLY A 83 3.52 -17.37 -16.15
CA GLY A 83 2.21 -17.32 -15.51
C GLY A 83 2.18 -17.84 -14.07
N THR A 84 1.01 -18.33 -13.66
CA THR A 84 0.78 -18.94 -12.34
C THR A 84 0.32 -20.38 -12.52
N TYR A 85 0.94 -21.32 -11.78
CA TYR A 85 0.42 -22.69 -11.67
C TYR A 85 -0.94 -22.66 -10.96
N HIS A 86 -2.03 -22.73 -11.73
CA HIS A 86 -3.39 -22.51 -11.24
C HIS A 86 -4.43 -23.65 -11.48
N PRO A 87 -4.05 -24.94 -11.63
CA PRO A 87 -5.02 -26.02 -11.84
C PRO A 87 -5.81 -26.36 -10.58
N LYS A 88 -6.97 -27.01 -10.75
CA LYS A 88 -7.88 -27.42 -9.67
C LYS A 88 -8.56 -28.73 -10.07
N VAL A 89 -7.71 -29.75 -10.16
CA VAL A 89 -8.07 -31.07 -10.69
C VAL A 89 -7.79 -32.11 -9.62
N TYR A 90 -8.82 -32.85 -9.22
CA TYR A 90 -8.74 -33.97 -8.29
C TYR A 90 -9.07 -35.26 -9.04
N GLY A 91 -8.08 -36.04 -9.44
CA GLY A 91 -8.24 -37.36 -10.06
C GLY A 91 -8.11 -38.49 -9.04
N PHE A 92 -8.90 -39.54 -9.24
CA PHE A 92 -8.95 -40.72 -8.39
C PHE A 92 -9.08 -41.98 -9.26
N ARG A 93 -8.32 -43.03 -8.96
CA ARG A 93 -8.30 -44.29 -9.75
C ARG A 93 -8.33 -45.54 -8.87
N SER A 94 -9.05 -46.56 -9.32
CA SER A 94 -9.07 -47.91 -8.77
C SER A 94 -9.18 -48.94 -9.89
N ARG A 95 -8.05 -49.51 -10.32
CA ARG A 95 -8.00 -50.41 -11.50
C ARG A 95 -8.62 -49.69 -12.72
N ARG A 96 -9.75 -50.19 -13.23
CA ARG A 96 -10.47 -49.56 -14.36
C ARG A 96 -11.43 -48.46 -13.93
N GLN A 97 -11.82 -48.36 -12.66
CA GLN A 97 -12.72 -47.31 -12.19
C GLN A 97 -11.96 -46.00 -12.00
N ALA A 98 -12.57 -44.89 -12.43
CA ALA A 98 -11.98 -43.57 -12.31
C ALA A 98 -13.03 -42.50 -11.96
N ALA A 99 -12.59 -41.49 -11.22
CA ALA A 99 -13.36 -40.30 -10.93
C ALA A 99 -12.47 -39.06 -11.01
N ALA A 100 -13.05 -37.93 -11.41
CA ALA A 100 -12.37 -36.64 -11.41
C ALA A 100 -13.30 -35.54 -10.95
N ILE A 101 -12.78 -34.59 -10.17
CA ILE A 101 -13.43 -33.31 -9.89
C ILE A 101 -12.60 -32.20 -10.53
N VAL A 102 -13.24 -31.40 -11.39
CA VAL A 102 -12.60 -30.28 -12.09
C VAL A 102 -13.46 -29.03 -11.95
N GLY A 103 -12.87 -27.90 -11.58
CA GLY A 103 -13.61 -26.65 -11.44
C GLY A 103 -12.82 -25.52 -10.80
N SER A 104 -13.49 -24.68 -10.02
CA SER A 104 -12.92 -23.47 -9.41
C SER A 104 -12.38 -23.67 -7.98
N ALA A 105 -12.63 -24.83 -7.37
CA ALA A 105 -12.30 -25.11 -5.97
C ALA A 105 -10.84 -25.57 -5.75
N ASN A 106 -10.03 -24.70 -5.14
CA ASN A 106 -8.75 -25.10 -4.56
C ASN A 106 -8.94 -25.93 -3.28
N PHE A 107 -7.89 -26.63 -2.83
CA PHE A 107 -7.91 -27.45 -1.61
C PHE A 107 -7.72 -26.60 -0.34
N THR A 108 -8.44 -25.48 -0.27
CA THR A 108 -8.35 -24.51 0.82
C THR A 108 -9.65 -24.46 1.61
N ARG A 109 -9.60 -23.94 2.84
CA ARG A 109 -10.82 -23.67 3.65
C ARG A 109 -11.84 -22.80 2.91
N GLY A 110 -11.37 -21.87 2.09
CA GLY A 110 -12.22 -21.06 1.21
C GLY A 110 -12.81 -21.89 0.07
N GLY A 111 -11.96 -22.56 -0.71
CA GLY A 111 -12.38 -23.28 -1.92
C GLY A 111 -13.23 -24.53 -1.67
N LEU A 112 -13.15 -25.11 -0.47
CA LEU A 112 -13.96 -26.26 -0.08
C LEU A 112 -15.13 -25.91 0.84
N GLY A 113 -15.48 -24.63 0.97
CA GLY A 113 -16.64 -24.25 1.75
C GLY A 113 -17.14 -22.82 1.56
N GLN A 114 -16.35 -21.83 1.96
CA GLN A 114 -16.83 -20.44 2.07
C GLN A 114 -17.01 -19.72 0.74
N ASN A 115 -16.20 -20.06 -0.26
CA ASN A 115 -16.23 -19.39 -1.56
C ASN A 115 -17.47 -19.81 -2.38
N HIS A 116 -17.89 -18.94 -3.30
CA HIS A 116 -18.86 -19.30 -4.31
C HIS A 116 -18.18 -20.10 -5.42
N GLU A 117 -18.27 -21.43 -5.34
CA GLU A 117 -17.48 -22.37 -6.16
C GLU A 117 -18.38 -23.22 -7.06
N ALA A 118 -17.84 -23.60 -8.23
CA ALA A 118 -18.49 -24.47 -9.20
C ALA A 118 -17.50 -25.55 -9.67
N SER A 119 -17.94 -26.81 -9.71
CA SER A 119 -17.13 -27.93 -10.21
C SER A 119 -18.01 -29.00 -10.82
N VAL A 120 -17.41 -29.86 -11.67
CA VAL A 120 -18.05 -31.07 -12.15
C VAL A 120 -17.35 -32.29 -11.57
N LEU A 121 -18.14 -33.24 -11.06
CA LEU A 121 -17.70 -34.59 -10.76
C LEU A 121 -18.00 -35.48 -11.95
N ILE A 122 -16.97 -36.14 -12.46
CA ILE A 122 -17.05 -37.10 -13.55
C ILE A 122 -16.69 -38.47 -12.98
N THR A 123 -17.52 -39.48 -13.19
CA THR A 123 -17.26 -40.87 -12.79
C THR A 123 -17.40 -41.81 -13.98
N GLY A 124 -16.48 -42.75 -14.14
CA GLY A 124 -16.42 -43.62 -15.30
C GLY A 124 -15.28 -44.64 -15.26
N SER A 125 -14.78 -44.98 -16.45
CA SER A 125 -13.62 -45.85 -16.63
C SER A 125 -12.36 -45.03 -16.94
N VAL A 126 -11.19 -45.58 -16.65
CA VAL A 126 -9.89 -45.02 -17.09
C VAL A 126 -9.77 -44.88 -18.61
N ASP A 127 -10.59 -45.63 -19.36
CA ASP A 127 -10.64 -45.58 -20.82
C ASP A 127 -11.53 -44.45 -21.35
N ASP A 128 -12.36 -43.82 -20.49
CA ASP A 128 -13.12 -42.64 -20.88
C ASP A 128 -12.13 -41.50 -21.15
N LYS A 129 -12.12 -40.98 -22.38
CA LYS A 129 -11.11 -40.02 -22.86
C LYS A 129 -10.87 -38.86 -21.89
N VAL A 130 -11.93 -38.28 -21.33
CA VAL A 130 -11.80 -37.15 -20.38
C VAL A 130 -11.05 -37.54 -19.10
N LEU A 131 -11.25 -38.75 -18.59
CA LEU A 131 -10.57 -39.24 -17.38
C LEU A 131 -9.12 -39.61 -17.71
N ALA A 132 -8.86 -40.21 -18.88
CA ALA A 132 -7.50 -40.45 -19.37
C ALA A 132 -6.71 -39.14 -19.53
N ASP A 133 -7.34 -38.08 -20.07
CA ASP A 133 -6.74 -36.76 -20.22
C ASP A 133 -6.46 -36.11 -18.86
N VAL A 134 -7.34 -36.29 -17.86
CA VAL A 134 -7.12 -35.84 -16.48
C VAL A 134 -5.87 -36.49 -15.88
N PHE A 135 -5.74 -37.81 -15.97
CA PHE A 135 -4.56 -38.50 -15.43
C PHE A 135 -3.28 -38.09 -16.16
N SER A 136 -3.34 -37.93 -17.48
CA SER A 136 -2.23 -37.41 -18.28
C SER A 136 -1.84 -35.99 -17.86
N PHE A 137 -2.82 -35.14 -17.55
CA PHE A 137 -2.60 -33.78 -17.09
C PHE A 137 -1.94 -33.74 -15.70
N THR A 138 -2.40 -34.57 -14.76
CA THR A 138 -1.83 -34.62 -13.41
C THR A 138 -0.44 -35.23 -13.39
N GLU A 139 -0.15 -36.20 -14.26
CA GLU A 139 1.20 -36.74 -14.43
C GLU A 139 2.17 -35.67 -14.96
N ARG A 140 1.77 -34.91 -15.99
CA ARG A 140 2.55 -33.76 -16.45
C ARG A 140 2.72 -32.71 -15.36
N SER A 141 1.68 -32.49 -14.56
CA SER A 141 1.73 -31.55 -13.42
C SER A 141 2.72 -31.99 -12.35
N ALA A 142 2.82 -33.28 -12.05
CA ALA A 142 3.82 -33.81 -11.13
C ALA A 142 5.25 -33.55 -11.61
N LYS A 143 5.52 -33.69 -12.93
CA LYS A 143 6.82 -33.41 -13.54
C LYS A 143 7.26 -31.94 -13.45
N LEU A 144 6.32 -31.01 -13.25
CA LEU A 144 6.62 -29.59 -13.00
C LEU A 144 6.99 -29.31 -11.54
N GLY A 145 6.59 -30.18 -10.62
CA GLY A 145 6.79 -30.01 -9.19
C GLY A 145 8.11 -30.60 -8.71
N LYS A 146 8.56 -30.14 -7.54
CA LYS A 146 9.70 -30.69 -6.81
C LYS A 146 9.18 -31.57 -5.68
N SER A 147 9.86 -32.68 -5.39
CA SER A 147 9.58 -33.46 -4.18
C SER A 147 9.74 -32.59 -2.93
N VAL A 148 8.90 -32.82 -1.92
CA VAL A 148 8.87 -31.98 -0.73
C VAL A 148 9.97 -32.41 0.24
N THR A 149 11.08 -31.68 0.24
CA THR A 149 12.18 -31.88 1.19
C THR A 149 12.01 -31.01 2.43
N ARG A 150 12.66 -31.40 3.53
CA ARG A 150 12.69 -30.60 4.77
C ARG A 150 13.26 -29.19 4.54
N GLU A 151 14.28 -29.07 3.71
CA GLU A 151 14.89 -27.77 3.38
C GLU A 151 13.89 -26.87 2.62
N LEU A 152 13.20 -27.41 1.61
CA LEU A 152 12.20 -26.67 0.84
C LEU A 152 11.09 -26.17 1.75
N ALA A 153 10.55 -27.04 2.61
CA ALA A 153 9.48 -26.70 3.54
C ALA A 153 9.89 -25.57 4.51
N LEU A 154 11.10 -25.64 5.09
CA LEU A 154 11.66 -24.59 5.94
C LEU A 154 11.81 -23.25 5.20
N ARG A 155 12.37 -23.27 3.99
CA ARG A 155 12.52 -22.07 3.15
C ARG A 155 11.17 -21.46 2.81
N TYR A 156 10.19 -22.28 2.44
CA TYR A 156 8.84 -21.83 2.14
C TYR A 156 8.19 -21.18 3.36
N ARG A 157 8.22 -21.83 4.54
CA ARG A 157 7.67 -21.29 5.79
C ARG A 157 8.29 -19.95 6.17
N ALA A 158 9.61 -19.79 6.01
CA ALA A 158 10.29 -18.52 6.25
C ALA A 158 9.81 -17.42 5.27
N GLY A 159 9.77 -17.73 3.96
CA GLY A 159 9.26 -16.81 2.93
C GLY A 159 7.79 -16.44 3.12
N TRP A 160 6.97 -17.39 3.56
CA TRP A 160 5.57 -17.19 3.90
C TRP A 160 5.40 -16.19 5.06
N LYS A 161 6.18 -16.36 6.15
CA LYS A 161 6.18 -15.43 7.30
C LYS A 161 6.61 -14.01 6.91
N LEU A 162 7.60 -13.88 6.02
CA LEU A 162 8.05 -12.57 5.53
C LEU A 162 6.97 -11.91 4.65
N THR A 163 6.31 -12.69 3.78
CA THR A 163 5.21 -12.20 2.94
C THR A 163 4.00 -11.77 3.78
N ALA A 164 3.68 -12.48 4.86
CA ALA A 164 2.58 -12.14 5.76
C ALA A 164 2.73 -10.77 6.45
N ARG A 165 3.94 -10.20 6.49
CA ARG A 165 4.21 -8.86 7.03
C ARG A 165 4.01 -7.74 6.00
N LYS A 166 3.88 -8.06 4.71
CA LYS A 166 3.62 -7.07 3.67
C LYS A 166 2.16 -6.62 3.73
N PRO A 167 1.85 -5.34 3.43
CA PRO A 167 0.47 -4.89 3.28
C PRO A 167 -0.30 -5.79 2.31
N ARG A 168 -1.49 -6.23 2.72
CA ARG A 168 -2.37 -7.00 1.83
C ARG A 168 -3.10 -6.04 0.93
N LEU A 169 -3.30 -6.44 -0.31
CA LEU A 169 -4.23 -5.75 -1.20
C LEU A 169 -5.62 -5.73 -0.54
N PRO A 170 -6.33 -4.61 -0.64
CA PRO A 170 -7.67 -4.49 -0.10
C PRO A 170 -8.59 -5.50 -0.76
N ARG A 171 -9.48 -6.13 0.03
CA ARG A 171 -10.43 -7.12 -0.51
C ARG A 171 -11.41 -6.49 -1.49
N ASN A 172 -11.79 -5.25 -1.25
CA ASN A 172 -12.62 -4.47 -2.16
C ASN A 172 -11.89 -3.16 -2.48
N PRO A 173 -11.31 -3.01 -3.68
CA PRO A 173 -10.60 -1.78 -4.05
C PRO A 173 -11.52 -0.54 -4.02
N ILE A 174 -12.84 -0.71 -4.18
CA ILE A 174 -13.80 0.39 -4.13
C ILE A 174 -13.86 1.02 -2.73
N ASN A 175 -13.62 0.25 -1.67
CA ASN A 175 -13.67 0.77 -0.29
C ASN A 175 -12.48 1.67 0.05
N GLU A 176 -11.40 1.63 -0.73
CA GLU A 176 -10.23 2.49 -0.51
C GLU A 176 -10.50 3.93 -0.97
N VAL A 177 -11.46 4.13 -1.87
CA VAL A 177 -11.84 5.46 -2.36
C VAL A 177 -13.15 5.88 -1.71
N SER A 178 -13.06 6.82 -0.76
CA SER A 178 -14.26 7.44 -0.21
C SER A 178 -14.92 8.35 -1.25
N LEU A 179 -16.26 8.36 -1.31
CA LEU A 179 -17.01 9.24 -2.21
C LEU A 179 -16.61 10.72 -2.10
N PRO A 180 -16.37 11.29 -0.90
CA PRO A 180 -15.87 12.66 -0.76
C PRO A 180 -14.51 12.91 -1.42
N ASN A 181 -13.66 11.89 -1.56
CA ASN A 181 -12.35 12.02 -2.19
C ASN A 181 -12.38 11.75 -3.70
N LEU A 182 -13.43 11.11 -4.22
CA LEU A 182 -13.51 10.72 -5.63
C LEU A 182 -13.34 11.93 -6.56
N LYS A 183 -13.99 13.05 -6.25
CA LYS A 183 -13.89 14.28 -7.06
C LYS A 183 -12.45 14.77 -7.20
N GLY A 184 -11.65 14.71 -6.13
CA GLY A 184 -10.24 15.10 -6.15
C GLY A 184 -9.38 14.10 -6.93
N LEU A 185 -9.65 12.80 -6.75
CA LEU A 185 -8.94 11.71 -7.41
C LEU A 185 -9.22 11.59 -8.91
N THR A 186 -10.27 12.24 -9.41
CA THR A 186 -10.60 12.32 -10.85
C THR A 186 -10.49 13.75 -11.37
N SER A 187 -9.71 14.61 -10.70
CA SER A 187 -9.51 16.00 -11.12
C SER A 187 -8.45 16.10 -12.21
N PRO A 188 -8.48 17.15 -13.05
CA PRO A 188 -7.42 17.40 -14.04
C PRO A 188 -6.01 17.50 -13.43
N LEU A 189 -5.90 17.90 -12.16
CA LEU A 189 -4.63 17.93 -11.42
C LEU A 189 -3.98 16.54 -11.33
N VAL A 190 -4.78 15.48 -11.16
CA VAL A 190 -4.29 14.11 -11.03
C VAL A 190 -3.75 13.59 -12.36
N GLU A 191 -4.38 13.97 -13.46
CA GLU A 191 -4.04 13.53 -14.83
C GLU A 191 -2.89 14.33 -15.47
N LEU A 192 -2.36 15.36 -14.79
CA LEU A 192 -1.18 16.07 -15.29
C LEU A 192 0.01 15.11 -15.34
N ASP A 193 0.65 15.02 -16.51
CA ASP A 193 1.99 14.47 -16.62
C ASP A 193 3.03 15.43 -16.00
N TRP A 194 4.27 14.96 -15.87
CA TRP A 194 5.35 15.75 -15.28
C TRP A 194 5.56 17.08 -16.03
N ALA A 195 5.55 17.07 -17.36
CA ALA A 195 5.76 18.27 -18.17
C ALA A 195 4.64 19.31 -17.97
N GLY A 196 3.39 18.85 -17.88
CA GLY A 196 2.22 19.67 -17.58
C GLY A 196 2.30 20.28 -16.19
N TYR A 197 2.69 19.50 -15.19
CA TYR A 197 2.94 19.99 -13.83
C TYR A 197 4.04 21.06 -13.79
N VAL A 198 5.22 20.80 -14.36
CA VAL A 198 6.33 21.76 -14.41
C VAL A 198 5.89 23.06 -15.09
N SER A 199 5.20 22.94 -16.22
CA SER A 199 4.67 24.10 -16.96
C SER A 199 3.68 24.89 -16.11
N ALA A 200 2.84 24.23 -15.32
CA ALA A 200 1.90 24.89 -14.41
C ALA A 200 2.61 25.66 -13.29
N VAL A 201 3.65 25.07 -12.68
CA VAL A 201 4.46 25.76 -11.65
C VAL A 201 5.18 26.97 -12.25
N ARG A 202 5.81 26.83 -13.43
CA ARG A 202 6.55 27.92 -14.11
C ARG A 202 5.67 29.09 -14.54
N ARG A 203 4.36 28.87 -14.72
CA ARG A 203 3.39 29.93 -15.05
C ARG A 203 2.97 30.78 -13.84
N SER A 204 3.43 30.46 -12.63
CA SER A 204 3.09 31.24 -11.44
C SER A 204 3.59 32.69 -11.56
N SER A 205 2.71 33.65 -11.30
CA SER A 205 3.06 35.07 -11.23
C SER A 205 3.45 35.53 -9.81
N TYR A 206 3.35 34.64 -8.82
CA TYR A 206 3.49 35.00 -7.39
C TYR A 206 4.65 34.29 -6.70
N HIS A 207 5.15 33.20 -7.27
CA HIS A 207 6.33 32.50 -6.79
C HIS A 207 7.46 32.67 -7.79
N ASP A 208 8.61 33.15 -7.32
CA ASP A 208 9.88 32.94 -8.01
C ASP A 208 10.31 31.49 -7.78
N MET A 209 10.45 30.71 -8.85
CA MET A 209 10.72 29.27 -8.76
C MET A 209 12.07 29.01 -8.09
N ASP A 210 13.12 29.70 -8.51
CA ASP A 210 14.48 29.47 -8.00
C ASP A 210 14.58 29.86 -6.52
N GLY A 211 14.06 31.04 -6.16
CA GLY A 211 13.99 31.45 -4.76
C GLY A 211 13.14 30.51 -3.90
N SER A 212 12.03 30.01 -4.44
CA SER A 212 11.14 29.08 -3.73
C SER A 212 11.84 27.75 -3.42
N LEU A 213 12.53 27.18 -4.41
CA LEU A 213 13.31 25.95 -4.24
C LEU A 213 14.48 26.15 -3.29
N GLU A 214 15.18 27.28 -3.39
CA GLU A 214 16.28 27.62 -2.49
C GLU A 214 15.81 27.75 -1.03
N LEU A 215 14.67 28.40 -0.79
CA LEU A 215 14.08 28.50 0.56
C LEU A 215 13.78 27.12 1.14
N LEU A 216 13.14 26.24 0.37
CA LEU A 216 12.84 24.87 0.79
C LEU A 216 14.11 24.07 1.05
N ARG A 217 15.15 24.25 0.23
CA ARG A 217 16.45 23.60 0.40
C ARG A 217 17.14 24.03 1.70
N ILE A 218 17.10 25.32 2.05
CA ILE A 218 17.63 25.82 3.33
C ILE A 218 16.85 25.20 4.50
N ALA A 219 15.51 25.16 4.41
CA ALA A 219 14.68 24.53 5.43
C ALA A 219 15.03 23.05 5.65
N GLN A 220 15.19 22.29 4.56
CA GLN A 220 15.62 20.89 4.59
C GLN A 220 17.03 20.72 5.17
N THR A 221 17.95 21.62 4.85
CA THR A 221 19.32 21.61 5.37
C THR A 221 19.33 21.80 6.89
N TRP A 222 18.59 22.77 7.41
CA TRP A 222 18.49 22.97 8.85
C TRP A 222 17.84 21.78 9.57
N LEU A 223 16.78 21.23 9.01
CA LEU A 223 16.04 20.10 9.60
C LEU A 223 16.80 18.77 9.57
N SER A 224 17.74 18.62 8.63
CA SER A 224 18.62 17.44 8.54
C SER A 224 19.88 17.56 9.41
N ALA A 225 20.34 18.79 9.68
CA ALA A 225 21.50 19.04 10.55
C ALA A 225 21.20 18.87 12.05
N ALA A 226 19.93 18.97 12.46
CA ALA A 226 19.48 18.79 13.85
C ALA A 226 18.89 17.38 14.07
N ARG A 227 19.10 16.81 15.27
CA ARG A 227 18.46 15.53 15.64
C ARG A 227 16.99 15.70 15.99
N SER A 228 16.62 16.89 16.44
CA SER A 228 15.25 17.27 16.80
C SER A 228 14.99 18.73 16.42
N PHE A 229 13.75 19.04 16.06
CA PHE A 229 13.30 20.42 15.88
C PHE A 229 13.55 21.30 17.13
N HIS A 230 13.57 20.69 18.32
CA HIS A 230 13.85 21.38 19.58
C HIS A 230 15.28 21.96 19.66
N GLU A 231 16.23 21.42 18.89
CA GLU A 231 17.63 21.85 18.87
C GLU A 231 17.88 23.06 17.95
N LEU A 232 16.92 23.41 17.08
CA LEU A 232 17.04 24.57 16.20
C LEU A 232 17.10 25.87 17.01
N SER A 233 17.73 26.92 16.46
CA SER A 233 17.70 28.23 17.09
C SER A 233 16.28 28.82 17.03
N LEU A 234 15.99 29.77 17.93
CA LEU A 234 14.71 30.49 17.95
C LEU A 234 14.35 31.08 16.58
N LEU A 235 15.32 31.73 15.92
CA LEU A 235 15.12 32.36 14.62
C LEU A 235 14.82 31.34 13.53
N LYS A 236 15.54 30.21 13.50
CA LYS A 236 15.28 29.11 12.57
C LYS A 236 13.89 28.50 12.77
N ARG A 237 13.46 28.29 14.03
CA ARG A 237 12.09 27.81 14.32
C ARG A 237 11.03 28.80 13.84
N LYS A 238 11.22 30.10 14.06
CA LYS A 238 10.30 31.15 13.60
C LYS A 238 10.26 31.25 12.06
N ALA A 239 11.40 31.10 11.39
CA ALA A 239 11.52 31.09 9.94
C ALA A 239 10.77 29.91 9.31
N LEU A 240 11.01 28.68 9.79
CA LEU A 240 10.28 27.47 9.36
C LEU A 240 8.77 27.59 9.66
N GLY A 241 8.41 28.22 10.77
CA GLY A 241 7.01 28.51 11.10
C GLY A 241 6.35 29.60 10.24
N GLY A 242 7.11 30.37 9.45
CA GLY A 242 6.57 31.49 8.68
C GLY A 242 6.08 32.65 9.56
N VAL A 243 6.69 32.84 10.75
CA VAL A 243 6.31 33.87 11.74
C VAL A 243 7.45 34.85 12.08
N ILE A 244 8.62 34.70 11.44
CA ILE A 244 9.79 35.54 11.68
C ILE A 244 9.53 36.98 11.18
N GLY A 245 9.77 37.96 12.04
CA GLY A 245 9.59 39.38 11.73
C GLY A 245 10.71 39.95 10.86
N GLN A 246 10.45 41.06 10.15
CA GLN A 246 11.43 41.67 9.24
C GLN A 246 12.73 42.08 9.96
N TRP A 247 12.64 42.66 11.15
CA TRP A 247 13.81 43.03 11.96
C TRP A 247 14.61 41.83 12.47
N GLU A 248 13.96 40.69 12.69
CA GLU A 248 14.63 39.45 13.14
C GLU A 248 15.42 38.80 12.00
N LYS A 249 15.10 39.13 10.74
CA LYS A 249 15.87 38.73 9.55
C LYS A 249 17.05 39.67 9.29
N ALA A 250 16.94 40.93 9.72
CA ALA A 250 17.94 41.96 9.47
C ALA A 250 19.22 41.64 10.26
N GLY A 251 20.30 41.31 9.54
CA GLY A 251 21.60 40.97 10.13
C GLY A 251 22.05 39.52 9.93
N ASP A 252 21.20 38.66 9.35
CA ASP A 252 21.55 37.27 8.99
C ASP A 252 21.18 37.01 7.53
N SER A 253 22.20 36.76 6.70
CA SER A 253 22.05 36.56 5.25
C SER A 253 21.30 35.28 4.89
N GLU A 254 21.34 34.24 5.74
CA GLU A 254 20.51 33.04 5.54
C GLU A 254 19.03 33.33 5.85
N LEU A 255 18.75 34.18 6.84
CA LEU A 255 17.39 34.55 7.25
C LEU A 255 16.75 35.66 6.42
N ASN A 256 17.54 36.47 5.70
CA ASN A 256 17.06 37.57 4.85
C ASN A 256 16.37 37.09 3.55
N ARG A 257 15.25 36.39 3.71
CA ARG A 257 14.43 35.77 2.66
C ARG A 257 12.94 35.91 2.97
N ASP A 258 12.09 35.68 1.99
CA ASP A 258 10.64 35.67 2.20
C ASP A 258 10.12 34.35 2.79
N TRP A 259 10.34 34.18 4.09
CA TRP A 259 9.77 33.07 4.87
C TRP A 259 8.23 33.04 4.91
N GLY A 260 7.54 34.00 4.29
CA GLY A 260 6.10 33.98 4.07
C GLY A 260 5.65 33.10 2.89
N TRP A 261 6.54 32.74 1.95
CA TRP A 261 6.24 31.77 0.91
C TRP A 261 5.89 30.41 1.50
N PHE A 262 4.91 29.71 0.92
CA PHE A 262 4.32 28.50 1.47
C PHE A 262 3.61 28.74 2.82
N GLY A 263 2.97 29.91 2.97
CA GLY A 263 2.11 30.29 4.08
C GLY A 263 2.78 31.15 5.15
N SER A 264 2.49 32.46 5.12
CA SER A 264 2.79 33.40 6.21
C SER A 264 1.84 33.15 7.39
N MET A 265 2.38 32.66 8.50
CA MET A 265 1.63 32.41 9.74
C MET A 265 1.71 33.60 10.70
N SER A 266 2.07 34.78 10.21
CA SER A 266 2.30 36.00 11.01
C SER A 266 1.13 36.36 11.94
N GLY A 267 -0.12 36.11 11.53
CA GLY A 267 -1.32 36.32 12.34
C GLY A 267 -1.61 35.25 13.41
N ALA A 268 -0.84 34.16 13.46
CA ALA A 268 -1.05 33.05 14.39
C ALA A 268 -0.27 33.24 15.70
N GLY A 269 -0.77 34.14 16.57
CA GLY A 269 -0.11 34.53 17.82
C GLY A 269 0.27 33.35 18.73
N ASP A 270 -0.69 32.47 19.08
CA ASP A 270 -0.41 31.31 19.94
C ASP A 270 0.61 30.35 19.32
N PHE A 271 0.59 30.17 17.99
CA PHE A 271 1.57 29.35 17.27
C PHE A 271 2.97 29.97 17.35
N LYS A 272 3.09 31.28 17.13
CA LYS A 272 4.34 32.02 17.32
C LYS A 272 4.87 31.87 18.75
N ASN A 273 3.99 31.88 19.75
CA ASN A 273 4.36 31.65 21.16
C ASN A 273 4.93 30.25 21.37
N ARG A 274 4.26 29.19 20.87
CA ARG A 274 4.76 27.80 20.98
C ARG A 274 6.14 27.62 20.35
N LEU A 275 6.40 28.25 19.20
CA LEU A 275 7.73 28.24 18.55
C LEU A 275 8.78 28.98 19.39
N SER A 276 8.37 30.09 20.03
CA SER A 276 9.25 30.93 20.83
C SER A 276 9.65 30.27 22.15
N GLU A 277 8.69 29.59 22.79
CA GLU A 277 8.89 28.82 24.03
C GLU A 277 9.59 27.48 23.81
N ASN A 278 9.87 27.11 22.55
CA ASN A 278 10.44 25.82 22.20
C ASN A 278 9.63 24.62 22.72
N ASP A 279 8.32 24.65 22.48
CA ASP A 279 7.40 23.64 23.01
C ASP A 279 7.81 22.20 22.63
N ARG A 280 7.97 21.35 23.64
CA ARG A 280 8.44 19.96 23.45
C ARG A 280 7.44 19.08 22.70
N SER A 281 6.13 19.33 22.84
CA SER A 281 5.12 18.56 22.11
C SER A 281 5.13 18.95 20.63
N LEU A 282 5.32 20.23 20.32
CA LEU A 282 5.46 20.72 18.94
C LEU A 282 6.71 20.14 18.27
N ALA A 283 7.85 20.15 18.95
CA ALA A 283 9.07 19.54 18.42
C ALA A 283 8.88 18.04 18.15
N ARG A 284 8.33 17.29 19.13
CA ARG A 284 8.03 15.86 18.98
C ARG A 284 7.02 15.58 17.85
N ALA A 285 6.10 16.51 17.58
CA ALA A 285 5.19 16.39 16.44
C ALA A 285 5.99 16.35 15.13
N ILE A 286 6.82 17.38 14.89
CA ILE A 286 7.65 17.49 13.68
C ILE A 286 8.63 16.32 13.56
N ASP A 287 9.25 15.91 14.66
CA ASP A 287 10.19 14.79 14.72
C ASP A 287 9.52 13.43 14.46
N SER A 288 8.18 13.35 14.54
CA SER A 288 7.43 12.13 14.19
C SER A 288 7.32 11.92 12.68
N ILE A 289 7.67 12.93 11.86
CA ILE A 289 7.72 12.85 10.41
C ILE A 289 9.17 12.57 9.97
N PRO A 290 9.43 11.48 9.23
CA PRO A 290 10.79 11.12 8.84
C PRO A 290 11.37 12.11 7.82
N GLN A 291 12.66 12.40 7.96
CA GLN A 291 13.39 13.30 7.04
C GLN A 291 13.53 12.72 5.63
N LYS A 292 13.64 11.40 5.50
CA LYS A 292 13.84 10.67 4.24
C LYS A 292 12.97 9.42 4.21
N GLY A 293 12.72 8.89 3.02
CA GLY A 293 11.89 7.70 2.79
C GLY A 293 10.39 8.01 2.90
N ASP A 294 9.58 6.96 2.98
CA ASP A 294 8.13 7.09 2.96
C ASP A 294 7.58 7.73 4.24
N VAL A 295 6.59 8.61 4.07
CA VAL A 295 5.76 9.12 5.17
C VAL A 295 4.49 8.28 5.24
N THR A 296 4.14 7.74 6.40
CA THR A 296 2.91 6.95 6.57
C THR A 296 1.77 7.76 7.19
N LYS A 297 0.53 7.32 6.96
CA LYS A 297 -0.66 7.93 7.58
C LYS A 297 -0.61 7.85 9.11
N GLU A 298 0.01 6.81 9.68
CA GLU A 298 0.20 6.64 11.12
C GLU A 298 1.18 7.67 11.69
N GLN A 299 2.27 7.97 10.97
CA GLN A 299 3.20 9.03 11.34
C GLN A 299 2.52 10.40 11.30
N PHE A 300 1.71 10.67 10.27
CA PHE A 300 0.88 11.88 10.21
C PHE A 300 -0.13 11.96 11.37
N LYS A 301 -0.88 10.89 11.66
CA LYS A 301 -1.80 10.84 12.82
C LYS A 301 -1.07 11.07 14.15
N ARG A 302 0.18 10.60 14.28
CA ARG A 302 1.02 10.88 15.44
C ARG A 302 1.44 12.36 15.50
N PHE A 303 1.83 12.95 14.36
CA PHE A 303 2.07 14.39 14.25
C PHE A 303 0.84 15.18 14.72
N VAL A 304 -0.36 14.90 14.19
CA VAL A 304 -1.60 15.64 14.53
C VAL A 304 -1.88 15.60 16.04
N ARG A 305 -1.81 14.41 16.67
CA ARG A 305 -2.02 14.27 18.12
C ARG A 305 -1.04 15.10 18.95
N LEU A 306 0.24 15.07 18.59
CA LEU A 306 1.29 15.81 19.30
C LEU A 306 1.21 17.31 19.04
N PHE A 307 0.85 17.70 17.81
CA PHE A 307 0.64 19.08 17.43
C PHE A 307 -0.51 19.69 18.23
N ILE A 308 -1.69 19.06 18.27
CA ILE A 308 -2.83 19.52 19.07
C ILE A 308 -2.45 19.60 20.56
N LYS A 309 -1.70 18.61 21.06
CA LYS A 309 -1.22 18.60 22.45
C LYS A 309 -0.35 19.83 22.79
N ALA A 310 0.43 20.34 21.84
CA ALA A 310 1.25 21.53 22.05
C ALA A 310 0.42 22.77 22.41
N PHE A 311 -0.86 22.82 22.04
CA PHE A 311 -1.76 23.95 22.30
C PHE A 311 -2.75 23.70 23.44
N ALA A 312 -2.62 22.63 24.21
CA ALA A 312 -3.60 22.26 25.24
C ALA A 312 -3.84 23.38 26.29
N ASN A 313 -2.85 24.26 26.51
CA ASN A 313 -2.92 25.39 27.42
C ASN A 313 -2.90 26.76 26.70
N SER A 314 -3.22 26.80 25.40
CA SER A 314 -3.24 28.02 24.59
C SER A 314 -4.66 28.54 24.38
N HIS A 315 -4.81 29.84 24.09
CA HIS A 315 -6.13 30.44 23.83
C HIS A 315 -6.79 29.89 22.57
N ARG A 316 -5.99 29.57 21.54
CA ARG A 316 -6.41 28.94 20.30
C ARG A 316 -5.53 27.74 19.98
N VAL A 317 -6.17 26.66 19.53
CA VAL A 317 -5.48 25.50 18.98
C VAL A 317 -4.95 25.85 17.59
N GLY A 318 -3.72 25.44 17.27
CA GLY A 318 -3.20 25.54 15.90
C GLY A 318 -4.12 24.81 14.91
N GLY A 319 -4.34 25.39 13.74
CA GLY A 319 -5.22 24.85 12.71
C GLY A 319 -4.47 24.16 11.57
N VAL A 320 -5.20 23.88 10.49
CA VAL A 320 -4.64 23.27 9.26
C VAL A 320 -3.45 24.08 8.74
N SER A 321 -3.54 25.41 8.70
CA SER A 321 -2.48 26.25 8.12
C SER A 321 -1.15 26.18 8.88
N THR A 322 -1.17 26.27 10.20
CA THR A 322 0.08 26.28 10.99
C THR A 322 0.74 24.90 11.05
N ALA A 323 -0.06 23.84 11.09
CA ALA A 323 0.45 22.47 11.03
C ALA A 323 0.99 22.13 9.63
N THR A 324 0.23 22.39 8.57
CA THR A 324 0.65 22.05 7.20
C THR A 324 1.81 22.91 6.71
N ARG A 325 1.98 24.12 7.25
CA ARG A 325 3.21 24.93 7.10
C ARG A 325 4.46 24.17 7.55
N LEU A 326 4.48 23.68 8.80
CA LEU A 326 5.63 22.95 9.34
C LEU A 326 5.87 21.65 8.59
N LEU A 327 4.80 20.96 8.20
CA LEU A 327 4.88 19.73 7.39
C LEU A 327 5.49 19.99 6.01
N ALA A 328 5.07 21.05 5.31
CA ALA A 328 5.63 21.44 4.02
C ALA A 328 7.12 21.81 4.11
N MET A 329 7.55 22.46 5.20
CA MET A 329 8.98 22.71 5.43
C MET A 329 9.76 21.42 5.72
N LYS A 330 9.14 20.44 6.40
CA LYS A 330 9.78 19.17 6.79
C LYS A 330 9.84 18.16 5.65
N ARG A 331 8.80 18.08 4.82
CA ARG A 331 8.68 17.16 3.68
C ARG A 331 7.96 17.86 2.52
N PRO A 332 8.64 18.76 1.80
CA PRO A 332 8.06 19.52 0.70
C PRO A 332 7.72 18.64 -0.51
N ASP A 333 8.26 17.42 -0.56
CA ASP A 333 7.86 16.39 -1.50
C ASP A 333 6.50 15.76 -1.18
N VAL A 334 6.00 15.84 0.06
CA VAL A 334 4.75 15.15 0.49
C VAL A 334 3.62 16.11 0.83
N PHE A 335 3.93 17.26 1.42
CA PHE A 335 2.91 18.12 2.02
C PHE A 335 2.78 19.46 1.32
N LEU A 336 1.55 19.82 1.01
CA LEU A 336 1.13 21.18 0.64
C LEU A 336 0.69 21.95 1.89
N CYS A 337 1.27 23.12 2.14
CA CYS A 337 0.74 24.05 3.14
C CYS A 337 -0.59 24.63 2.64
N ILE A 338 -1.67 24.48 3.41
CA ILE A 338 -2.97 25.10 3.08
C ILE A 338 -3.11 26.41 3.83
N SER A 339 -3.27 27.50 3.09
CA SER A 339 -3.32 28.86 3.61
C SER A 339 -4.46 29.65 2.98
N ASN A 340 -4.81 30.80 3.57
CA ASN A 340 -5.92 31.62 3.06
C ASN A 340 -5.78 31.98 1.56
N PRO A 341 -4.59 32.31 1.03
CA PRO A 341 -4.43 32.58 -0.40
C PRO A 341 -4.63 31.39 -1.33
N ASN A 342 -4.44 30.15 -0.88
CA ASN A 342 -4.45 28.97 -1.78
C ASN A 342 -5.66 28.05 -1.59
N ILE A 343 -6.39 28.17 -0.47
CA ILE A 343 -7.41 27.19 -0.09
C ILE A 343 -8.58 27.11 -1.07
N ASP A 344 -8.98 28.21 -1.72
CA ASP A 344 -10.09 28.20 -2.67
C ASP A 344 -9.75 27.40 -3.94
N ALA A 345 -8.53 27.60 -4.47
CA ALA A 345 -8.04 26.83 -5.61
C ALA A 345 -7.77 25.37 -5.23
N ALA A 346 -7.11 25.12 -4.10
CA ALA A 346 -6.86 23.76 -3.62
C ALA A 346 -8.17 22.99 -3.37
N ALA A 347 -9.18 23.61 -2.77
CA ALA A 347 -10.50 23.02 -2.56
C ALA A 347 -11.19 22.63 -3.88
N THR A 348 -11.05 23.46 -4.91
CA THR A 348 -11.63 23.22 -6.23
C THR A 348 -10.93 22.05 -6.92
N GLU A 349 -9.61 22.12 -7.04
CA GLU A 349 -8.80 21.14 -7.76
C GLU A 349 -8.74 19.78 -7.03
N MET A 350 -8.64 19.79 -5.71
CA MET A 350 -8.57 18.55 -4.91
C MET A 350 -9.95 18.06 -4.43
N GLY A 351 -11.04 18.70 -4.89
CA GLY A 351 -12.40 18.20 -4.75
C GLY A 351 -12.97 18.20 -3.33
N PHE A 352 -12.53 19.09 -2.43
CA PHE A 352 -13.07 19.20 -1.07
C PHE A 352 -13.75 20.55 -0.78
N ALA A 353 -14.68 20.59 0.18
CA ALA A 353 -15.27 21.86 0.62
C ALA A 353 -14.38 22.53 1.68
N LYS A 354 -13.93 23.78 1.42
CA LYS A 354 -13.01 24.53 2.31
C LYS A 354 -13.46 24.61 3.77
N SER A 355 -14.75 24.76 4.01
CA SER A 355 -15.35 24.88 5.36
C SER A 355 -15.25 23.60 6.19
N THR A 356 -14.93 22.48 5.55
CA THR A 356 -14.91 21.15 6.17
C THR A 356 -13.51 20.55 6.24
N LEU A 357 -12.49 21.27 5.77
CA LEU A 357 -11.09 20.83 5.87
C LEU A 357 -10.62 20.96 7.32
N THR A 358 -10.13 19.86 7.87
CA THR A 358 -9.59 19.76 9.22
C THR A 358 -8.24 19.03 9.19
N LEU A 359 -7.49 19.05 10.28
CA LEU A 359 -6.24 18.28 10.34
C LEU A 359 -6.46 16.77 10.25
N ASP A 360 -7.58 16.28 10.79
CA ASP A 360 -7.90 14.85 10.79
C ASP A 360 -8.17 14.31 9.37
N ASN A 361 -8.76 15.13 8.49
CA ASN A 361 -9.11 14.75 7.12
C ASN A 361 -8.17 15.31 6.05
N TYR A 362 -7.16 16.12 6.42
CA TYR A 362 -6.18 16.68 5.49
C TYR A 362 -5.41 15.59 4.72
N TRP A 363 -5.02 14.51 5.39
CA TRP A 363 -4.32 13.41 4.73
C TRP A 363 -5.13 12.84 3.56
N ASP A 364 -6.39 12.52 3.83
CA ASP A 364 -7.28 11.89 2.85
C ASP A 364 -7.69 12.83 1.72
N ARG A 365 -7.81 14.14 2.00
CA ARG A 365 -8.32 15.14 1.04
C ARG A 365 -7.24 15.86 0.25
N VAL A 366 -6.00 15.83 0.71
CA VAL A 366 -4.87 16.55 0.09
C VAL A 366 -3.75 15.57 -0.24
N VAL A 367 -3.21 14.87 0.75
CA VAL A 367 -2.03 14.01 0.56
C VAL A 367 -2.34 12.82 -0.35
N GLU A 368 -3.48 12.15 -0.19
CA GLU A 368 -3.88 11.05 -1.07
C GLU A 368 -4.18 11.50 -2.50
N VAL A 369 -4.72 12.71 -2.70
CA VAL A 369 -4.92 13.28 -4.04
C VAL A 369 -3.59 13.55 -4.73
N ILE A 370 -2.64 14.16 -4.00
CA ILE A 370 -1.27 14.37 -4.47
C ILE A 370 -0.62 13.03 -4.85
N ARG A 371 -0.72 12.01 -3.98
CA ARG A 371 -0.13 10.69 -4.21
C ARG A 371 -0.76 9.91 -5.34
N ALA A 372 -2.02 10.16 -5.65
CA ALA A 372 -2.70 9.53 -6.77
C ALA A 372 -2.33 10.16 -8.13
N SER A 373 -1.69 11.34 -8.13
CA SER A 373 -1.41 12.09 -9.35
C SER A 373 -0.25 11.50 -10.16
N ASP A 374 -0.36 11.52 -11.49
CA ASP A 374 0.65 10.96 -12.41
C ASP A 374 1.99 11.70 -12.31
N TRP A 375 1.96 13.04 -12.25
CA TRP A 375 3.16 13.87 -12.03
C TRP A 375 3.87 13.56 -10.71
N TYR A 376 3.16 13.09 -9.68
CA TYR A 376 3.77 12.77 -8.38
C TYR A 376 4.53 11.45 -8.42
N ASN A 377 4.05 10.50 -9.22
CA ASN A 377 4.57 9.13 -9.35
C ASN A 377 5.57 8.97 -10.50
N THR A 378 5.93 10.05 -11.18
CA THR A 378 7.01 10.05 -12.17
C THR A 378 8.37 9.84 -11.49
N ASP A 379 9.24 9.05 -12.10
CA ASP A 379 10.63 8.88 -11.66
C ASP A 379 11.35 10.23 -11.60
N LYS A 380 12.23 10.41 -10.62
CA LYS A 380 12.95 11.67 -10.46
C LYS A 380 13.76 11.98 -11.73
N PRO A 381 13.55 13.14 -12.39
CA PRO A 381 14.34 13.54 -13.55
C PRO A 381 15.82 13.71 -13.21
N GLU A 382 16.71 13.36 -14.13
CA GLU A 382 18.16 13.60 -14.03
C GLU A 382 18.56 15.03 -14.41
N THR A 383 17.59 15.87 -14.81
CA THR A 383 17.77 17.28 -15.17
C THR A 383 17.74 18.19 -13.94
N ASP A 384 17.86 19.50 -14.16
CA ASP A 384 17.68 20.55 -13.15
C ASP A 384 16.30 20.50 -12.45
N GLU A 385 15.28 19.97 -13.14
CA GLU A 385 13.93 19.72 -12.60
C GLU A 385 13.91 18.72 -11.44
N GLY A 386 15.00 17.96 -11.23
CA GLY A 386 15.14 17.07 -10.07
C GLY A 386 15.00 17.80 -8.72
N GLN A 387 15.35 19.09 -8.64
CA GLN A 387 15.14 19.89 -7.42
C GLN A 387 13.66 20.21 -7.20
N LEU A 388 12.94 20.53 -8.27
CA LEU A 388 11.48 20.71 -8.23
C LEU A 388 10.79 19.41 -7.84
N TRP A 389 11.25 18.27 -8.33
CA TRP A 389 10.74 16.95 -7.94
C TRP A 389 10.84 16.71 -6.43
N GLU A 390 11.95 17.08 -5.80
CA GLU A 390 12.16 16.98 -4.34
C GLU A 390 11.25 17.92 -3.52
N CYS A 391 10.63 18.90 -4.16
CA CYS A 391 9.77 19.91 -3.51
C CYS A 391 8.34 19.91 -4.04
N ARG A 392 7.96 18.89 -4.83
CA ARG A 392 6.80 18.92 -5.72
C ARG A 392 5.45 19.12 -5.05
N ALA A 393 5.25 18.62 -3.82
CA ALA A 393 3.97 18.84 -3.13
C ALA A 393 3.83 20.27 -2.59
N ALA A 394 4.90 20.84 -2.03
CA ALA A 394 4.89 22.22 -1.54
C ALA A 394 4.75 23.22 -2.69
N MET A 395 5.35 22.92 -3.85
CA MET A 395 5.30 23.76 -5.05
C MET A 395 3.92 23.80 -5.73
N LEU A 396 2.97 22.97 -5.31
CA LEU A 396 1.55 23.18 -5.65
C LEU A 396 1.03 24.54 -5.15
N ASP A 397 1.66 25.14 -4.14
CA ASP A 397 1.34 26.51 -3.73
C ASP A 397 1.53 27.47 -4.91
N ALA A 398 2.58 27.33 -5.72
CA ALA A 398 2.79 28.17 -6.90
C ALA A 398 1.64 28.09 -7.93
N ILE A 399 0.96 26.94 -8.00
CA ILE A 399 -0.19 26.70 -8.87
C ILE A 399 -1.48 27.26 -8.25
N PHE A 400 -1.69 27.08 -6.94
CA PHE A 400 -2.94 27.42 -6.24
C PHE A 400 -2.97 28.81 -5.59
N TYR A 401 -1.83 29.47 -5.42
CA TYR A 401 -1.73 30.72 -4.67
C TYR A 401 -2.46 31.86 -5.40
N ARG A 402 -3.49 32.40 -4.76
CA ARG A 402 -4.31 33.53 -5.23
C ARG A 402 -4.47 34.52 -4.07
N PRO A 403 -3.49 35.41 -3.82
CA PRO A 403 -3.59 36.36 -2.73
C PRO A 403 -4.76 37.30 -3.02
N LYS A 404 -5.52 37.66 -1.97
CA LYS A 404 -6.47 38.78 -2.11
C LYS A 404 -5.64 40.04 -2.30
N ILE A 405 -5.83 40.71 -3.43
CA ILE A 405 -5.23 42.02 -3.67
C ILE A 405 -5.73 42.95 -2.54
N PRO A 406 -4.84 43.71 -1.88
CA PRO A 406 -5.21 44.65 -0.82
C PRO A 406 -6.31 45.63 -1.21
#